data_AF-A0A662U6U1-F1
#
_entry.id   AF-A0A662U6U1-F1
#
_cell.length_a   1.000
_cell.length_b   1.000
_cell.length_c   1.000
_cell.angle_alpha   90.00
_cell.angle_beta   90.00
_cell.angle_gamma   90.00
#
_symmetry.space_group_name_H-M   'P 1'
#
loop_
_entity.id
_entity.type
_entity.pdbx_description
1 polymer ?
#
loop_
_entity_poly.entity_id
_entity_poly.type
_entity_poly.pdbx_seq_one_letter_code
_entity_poly.pdbx_strand_id
1 'polypeptide(L)'
;MGRKTRSKSSYYKRLKYLGKRVKDIGKMGLDRPSEFLKIKKAIIRDVRSHRISKRVARGRLLLLYRLTDPRKNSKVRGWSSRTRERIRKSILEAMRKL
;
A
#
# COMPACT_ATOMS: atom_id res chain seq x y z
N MET A 1 12.74 40.62 4.30
CA MET A 1 12.85 39.18 4.65
C MET A 1 12.29 38.33 3.51
N GLY A 2 13.16 37.72 2.68
CA GLY A 2 12.77 36.99 1.48
C GLY A 2 12.29 35.56 1.75
N ARG A 3 11.12 35.20 1.21
CA ARG A 3 10.57 33.84 1.24
C ARG A 3 11.46 32.91 0.39
N LYS A 4 12.17 31.97 1.03
CA LYS A 4 12.92 30.91 0.34
C LYS A 4 11.95 29.97 -0.40
N THR A 5 11.76 30.19 -1.69
CA THR A 5 11.06 29.28 -2.60
C THR A 5 11.91 28.02 -2.81
N ARG A 6 11.58 26.94 -2.08
CA ARG A 6 12.18 25.63 -2.31
C ARG A 6 11.84 25.16 -3.73
N SER A 7 12.87 24.95 -4.54
CA SER A 7 12.75 24.59 -5.95
C SER A 7 11.97 23.27 -6.16
N LYS A 8 11.03 23.29 -7.10
CA LYS A 8 10.06 22.21 -7.36
C LYS A 8 10.68 20.88 -7.85
N SER A 9 11.96 20.85 -8.22
CA SER A 9 12.58 19.72 -8.93
C SER A 9 12.84 18.47 -8.06
N SER A 10 13.19 18.63 -6.77
CA SER A 10 13.47 17.50 -5.87
C SER A 10 12.21 16.74 -5.40
N TYR A 11 11.02 17.33 -5.56
CA TYR A 11 9.74 16.72 -5.17
C TYR A 11 9.33 15.54 -6.08
N TYR A 12 9.83 15.50 -7.32
CA TYR A 12 9.35 14.55 -8.34
C TYR A 12 10.17 13.25 -8.41
N LYS A 13 11.33 13.15 -7.73
CA LYS A 13 12.18 11.94 -7.73
C LYS A 13 11.75 10.83 -6.75
N ARG A 14 10.72 11.05 -5.92
CA ARG A 14 10.33 10.12 -4.83
C ARG A 14 8.94 9.48 -4.98
N LEU A 15 8.52 9.18 -6.22
CA LEU A 15 7.15 8.72 -6.52
C LEU A 15 7.10 7.37 -7.24
N LYS A 16 7.77 6.33 -6.74
CA LYS A 16 7.68 4.99 -7.33
C LYS A 16 7.15 3.96 -6.32
N TYR A 17 5.82 3.93 -6.17
CA TYR A 17 5.08 2.70 -5.88
C TYR A 17 3.99 2.54 -6.94
N LEU A 18 4.06 1.44 -7.70
CA LEU A 18 2.98 0.96 -8.58
C LEU A 18 2.46 1.93 -9.66
N GLY A 19 3.26 2.91 -10.10
CA GLY A 19 2.99 3.67 -11.33
C GLY A 19 2.03 4.87 -11.25
N LYS A 20 1.40 5.21 -10.11
CA LYS A 20 0.71 6.52 -9.89
C LYS A 20 0.65 6.98 -8.42
N ARG A 21 0.53 8.31 -8.26
CA ARG A 21 0.59 9.12 -7.03
C ARG A 21 -0.49 8.78 -6.00
N VAL A 22 -0.12 8.00 -4.99
CA VAL A 22 -0.79 8.02 -3.68
C VAL A 22 -0.11 9.10 -2.85
N LYS A 23 -0.89 10.05 -2.32
CA LYS A 23 -0.38 11.14 -1.48
C LYS A 23 0.09 10.54 -0.16
N ASP A 24 1.41 10.45 0.00
CA ASP A 24 2.04 9.95 1.22
C ASP A 24 1.93 11.03 2.31
N ILE A 25 1.42 10.65 3.48
CA ILE A 25 1.17 11.57 4.60
C ILE A 25 2.25 11.31 5.66
N GLY A 26 3.28 12.16 5.67
CA GLY A 26 4.21 12.34 6.79
C GLY A 26 5.34 11.31 6.95
N LYS A 27 5.03 10.01 7.08
CA LYS A 27 6.01 8.90 7.22
C LYS A 27 5.63 7.77 6.27
N MET A 28 6.58 7.22 5.50
CA MET A 28 6.36 6.10 4.56
C MET A 28 5.56 4.95 5.21
N GLY A 29 4.36 4.67 4.67
CA GLY A 29 3.37 3.73 5.22
C GLY A 29 3.72 2.24 5.16
N LEU A 30 2.80 1.41 5.68
CA LEU A 30 2.85 -0.03 6.01
C LEU A 30 3.27 -0.36 7.46
N ASP A 31 2.99 0.52 8.41
CA ASP A 31 3.19 0.27 9.84
C ASP A 31 1.88 -0.06 10.57
N ARG A 32 0.72 0.38 10.04
CA ARG A 32 -0.59 0.18 10.69
C ARG A 32 -1.50 -0.78 9.91
N PRO A 33 -2.29 -1.63 10.60
CA PRO A 33 -3.24 -2.55 9.94
C PRO A 33 -4.24 -1.84 9.02
N SER A 34 -4.67 -0.64 9.41
CA SER A 34 -5.62 0.17 8.64
C SER A 34 -5.08 0.62 7.28
N GLU A 35 -3.77 0.82 7.14
CA GLU A 35 -3.15 1.19 5.87
C GLU A 35 -3.20 0.05 4.85
N PHE A 36 -2.96 -1.19 5.30
CA PHE A 36 -3.09 -2.37 4.46
C PHE A 36 -4.52 -2.50 3.93
N LEU A 37 -5.53 -2.25 4.77
CA LEU A 37 -6.92 -2.26 4.32
C LEU A 37 -7.24 -1.13 3.33
N LYS A 38 -6.69 0.07 3.52
CA LYS A 38 -6.86 1.19 2.58
C LYS A 38 -6.22 0.88 1.23
N ILE A 39 -5.01 0.32 1.21
CA ILE A 39 -4.32 -0.09 -0.03
C ILE A 39 -5.10 -1.19 -0.74
N LYS A 40 -5.56 -2.21 -0.01
CA LYS A 40 -6.43 -3.27 -0.55
C LYS A 40 -7.68 -2.69 -1.23
N LYS A 41 -8.39 -1.78 -0.54
CA LYS A 41 -9.59 -1.11 -1.09
C LYS A 41 -9.27 -0.30 -2.35
N ALA A 42 -8.13 0.40 -2.38
CA ALA A 42 -7.69 1.15 -3.54
C ALA A 42 -7.42 0.22 -4.75
N ILE A 43 -6.75 -0.90 -4.54
CA ILE A 43 -6.50 -1.90 -5.59
C ILE A 43 -7.81 -2.43 -6.17
N ILE A 44 -8.76 -2.82 -5.31
CA ILE A 44 -10.09 -3.30 -5.75
C ILE A 44 -10.82 -2.22 -6.54
N ARG A 45 -10.81 -0.96 -6.06
CA ARG A 45 -11.42 0.17 -6.76
C ARG A 45 -10.79 0.39 -8.14
N ASP A 46 -9.47 0.32 -8.25
CA ASP A 46 -8.78 0.47 -9.53
C ASP A 46 -9.16 -0.64 -10.53
N VAL A 47 -9.39 -1.87 -10.06
CA VAL A 47 -9.94 -2.94 -10.92
C VAL A 47 -11.36 -2.62 -11.37
N ARG A 48 -12.24 -2.24 -10.43
CA ARG A 48 -13.66 -1.92 -10.74
C ARG A 48 -13.79 -0.74 -11.70
N SER A 49 -12.87 0.21 -11.64
CA SER A 49 -12.79 1.35 -12.56
C SER A 49 -11.97 1.06 -13.82
N HIS A 50 -11.60 -0.20 -14.09
CA HIS A 50 -10.82 -0.64 -15.26
C HIS A 50 -9.46 0.10 -15.43
N ARG A 51 -8.92 0.67 -14.34
CA ARG A 51 -7.62 1.36 -14.34
C ARG A 51 -6.44 0.40 -14.32
N ILE A 52 -6.64 -0.80 -13.77
CA ILE A 52 -5.66 -1.88 -13.76
C ILE A 52 -6.36 -3.20 -14.09
N SER A 53 -5.64 -4.11 -14.75
CA SER A 53 -6.14 -5.46 -15.01
C SER A 53 -6.19 -6.31 -13.74
N LYS A 54 -7.02 -7.36 -13.76
CA LYS A 54 -7.10 -8.36 -12.67
C LYS A 54 -5.74 -8.99 -12.36
N ARG A 55 -4.91 -9.25 -13.39
CA ARG A 55 -3.54 -9.76 -13.24
C ARG A 55 -2.65 -8.81 -12.44
N VAL A 56 -2.67 -7.53 -12.79
CA VAL A 56 -1.91 -6.49 -12.07
C VAL A 56 -2.39 -6.38 -10.62
N ALA A 57 -3.71 -6.41 -10.41
CA ALA A 57 -4.28 -6.34 -9.07
C ALA A 57 -3.91 -7.55 -8.19
N ARG A 58 -3.93 -8.77 -8.73
CA ARG A 58 -3.47 -9.97 -8.01
C ARG A 58 -2.00 -9.84 -7.59
N GLY A 59 -1.12 -9.36 -8.48
CA GLY A 59 0.28 -9.11 -8.13
C GLY A 59 0.45 -8.08 -7.01
N ARG A 60 -0.32 -6.99 -7.05
CA ARG A 60 -0.31 -5.95 -5.99
C ARG A 60 -0.81 -6.48 -4.65
N LEU A 61 -1.89 -7.27 -4.64
CA LEU A 61 -2.42 -7.89 -3.43
C LEU A 61 -1.45 -8.93 -2.86
N LEU A 62 -0.77 -9.71 -3.70
CA LEU A 62 0.25 -10.66 -3.27
C LEU A 62 1.43 -9.95 -2.58
N LEU A 63 1.91 -8.84 -3.15
CA LEU A 63 2.93 -8.03 -2.51
C LEU A 63 2.44 -7.50 -1.15
N LEU A 64 1.22 -6.96 -1.08
CA LEU A 64 0.62 -6.48 0.15
C LEU A 64 0.52 -7.58 1.21
N TYR A 65 0.16 -8.80 0.81
CA TYR A 65 0.13 -9.97 1.68
C TYR A 65 1.53 -10.30 2.23
N ARG A 66 2.57 -10.31 1.39
CA ARG A 66 3.95 -10.57 1.84
C ARG A 66 4.45 -9.55 2.86
N LEU A 67 4.02 -8.29 2.73
CA LEU A 67 4.41 -7.20 3.63
C LEU A 67 3.74 -7.28 5.02
N THR A 68 2.81 -8.21 5.23
CA THR A 68 2.28 -8.54 6.57
C THR A 68 3.20 -9.44 7.38
N ASP A 69 4.24 -10.00 6.76
CA ASP A 69 5.23 -10.84 7.42
C ASP A 69 6.29 -9.96 8.11
N PRO A 70 6.47 -10.06 9.45
CA PRO A 70 7.49 -9.30 10.19
C PRO A 70 8.93 -9.60 9.75
N ARG A 71 9.19 -10.74 9.11
CA ARG A 71 10.49 -11.09 8.52
C ARG A 71 10.78 -10.29 7.25
N LYS A 72 9.74 -9.82 6.56
CA LYS A 72 9.83 -9.05 5.31
C LYS A 72 9.55 -7.55 5.51
N ASN A 73 8.86 -7.19 6.59
CA ASN A 73 8.57 -5.81 6.97
C ASN A 73 8.69 -5.65 8.49
N SER A 74 9.78 -5.03 8.96
CA SER A 74 10.01 -4.84 10.39
C SER A 74 8.94 -3.97 11.08
N LYS A 75 8.24 -3.10 10.32
CA LYS A 75 7.22 -2.19 10.85
C LYS A 75 5.98 -2.92 11.38
N VAL A 76 5.72 -4.16 10.95
CA VAL A 76 4.56 -4.95 11.41
C VAL A 76 4.90 -5.94 12.53
N ARG A 77 6.12 -5.86 13.10
CA ARG A 77 6.54 -6.73 14.22
C ARG A 77 5.65 -6.57 15.44
N GLY A 78 5.26 -5.34 15.77
CA GLY A 78 4.40 -5.04 16.92
C GLY A 78 2.93 -5.44 16.78
N TRP A 79 2.52 -6.02 15.65
CA TRP A 79 1.14 -6.47 15.49
C TRP A 79 0.88 -7.79 16.19
N SER A 80 -0.27 -7.90 16.86
CA SER A 80 -0.76 -9.18 17.38
C SER A 80 -0.98 -10.19 16.25
N SER A 81 -0.80 -11.48 16.57
CA SER A 81 -1.05 -12.60 15.65
C SER A 81 -2.46 -12.53 15.06
N ARG A 82 -3.48 -12.30 15.90
CA ARG A 82 -4.88 -12.14 15.50
C ARG A 82 -5.09 -11.01 14.49
N THR A 83 -4.47 -9.86 14.72
CA THR A 83 -4.56 -8.71 13.80
C THR A 83 -3.92 -9.05 12.45
N ARG A 84 -2.72 -9.63 12.48
CA ARG A 84 -1.99 -10.04 11.28
C ARG A 84 -2.78 -11.06 10.47
N GLU A 85 -3.32 -12.07 11.12
CA GLU A 85 -4.13 -13.11 10.48
C GLU A 85 -5.40 -12.52 9.85
N ARG A 86 -6.12 -11.65 10.56
CA ARG A 86 -7.31 -10.96 10.03
C ARG A 86 -6.99 -10.18 8.76
N ILE A 87 -5.90 -9.42 8.75
CA ILE A 87 -5.47 -8.66 7.57
C ILE A 87 -5.11 -9.61 6.42
N ARG A 88 -4.35 -10.68 6.70
CA ARG A 88 -3.95 -11.69 5.70
C ARG A 88 -5.15 -12.36 5.05
N LYS A 89 -6.10 -12.87 5.86
CA LYS A 89 -7.36 -13.48 5.37
C LYS A 89 -8.11 -12.49 4.47
N SER A 90 -8.24 -11.24 4.93
CA SER A 90 -8.95 -10.20 4.16
C SER A 90 -8.29 -9.88 2.81
N ILE A 91 -6.97 -9.95 2.70
CA ILE A 91 -6.23 -9.76 1.45
C ILE A 91 -6.37 -10.99 0.54
N LEU A 92 -6.28 -12.21 1.10
CA LEU A 92 -6.46 -13.46 0.35
C LEU A 92 -7.87 -13.60 -0.23
N GLU A 93 -8.90 -13.26 0.54
CA GLU A 93 -10.28 -13.22 0.05
C GLU A 93 -10.44 -12.25 -1.12
N ALA A 94 -9.82 -11.08 -1.04
CA ALA A 94 -9.85 -10.12 -2.15
C ALA A 94 -9.18 -10.71 -3.41
N MET A 95 -8.07 -11.45 -3.28
CA MET A 95 -7.45 -12.12 -4.42
C MET A 95 -8.35 -13.19 -5.04
N ARG A 96 -9.08 -13.97 -4.22
CA ARG A 96 -10.01 -15.00 -4.70
C ARG A 96 -11.22 -14.43 -5.44
N LYS A 97 -11.66 -13.21 -5.07
CA LYS A 97 -12.85 -12.54 -5.63
C LYS A 97 -12.57 -11.68 -6.87
N LEU A 98 -11.31 -11.52 -7.27
CA LEU A 98 -10.91 -10.83 -8.50
C LEU A 98 -11.05 -11.73 -9.72
#